data_AF-A0A915DFC1-F1
#
_entry.id   AF-A0A915DFC1-F1
#
_cell.length_a   1.000
_cell.length_b   1.000
_cell.length_c   1.000
_cell.angle_alpha   90.00
_cell.angle_beta   90.00
_cell.angle_gamma   90.00
#
_symmetry.space_group_name_H-M   'P 1'
#
loop_
_entity.id
_entity.type
_entity.pdbx_description
1 polymer ?
#
loop_
_entity_poly.entity_id
_entity_poly.type
_entity_poly.pdbx_seq_one_letter_code
_entity_poly.pdbx_strand_id
1 'polypeptide(L)'
;MHFCLSRVGFFIGRWPLHVFLLNLAVVLPILSYFLVYPISVDTDVRRGFAHKNGRSTQEFQVFGDFYNVSVSELELLLLFVGSKNKSENVQMELTSHLLNEVDRLNDFVKELSVPSKNGILKFSDLETSRGDINFLYHAFKFGWNVQTDNLKNNRSLDSDFDLGFPTTNFMVTIFLWKRTSLVFNYTMSRIKYMQVQSIHKSDNFSSAFSFHIYGDEVVNHEMMMGSERTLKLLTVGMFLMIVFMMLALRDLPFKTRILIIAAAISSPF
;
A
#
# COMPACT_ATOMS: atom_id res chain seq x y z
N MET A 1 24.09 -36.91 18.76
CA MET A 1 22.81 -36.60 18.07
C MET A 1 22.28 -37.72 17.17
N HIS A 2 23.11 -38.44 16.41
CA HIS A 2 22.66 -39.54 15.52
C HIS A 2 21.83 -40.66 16.18
N PHE A 3 22.14 -41.03 17.44
CA PHE A 3 21.44 -42.11 18.15
C PHE A 3 19.99 -41.76 18.55
N CYS A 4 19.73 -40.47 18.80
CA CYS A 4 18.41 -40.00 19.20
C CYS A 4 17.48 -39.92 17.99
N LEU A 5 17.98 -39.42 16.86
CA LEU A 5 17.23 -39.37 15.59
C LEU A 5 16.87 -40.78 15.09
N SER A 6 17.80 -41.73 15.21
CA SER A 6 17.56 -43.13 14.82
C SER A 6 16.46 -43.80 15.65
N ARG A 7 16.41 -43.54 16.97
CA ARG A 7 15.34 -44.07 17.85
C ARG A 7 13.97 -43.45 17.55
N VAL A 8 13.93 -42.15 17.28
CA VAL A 8 12.68 -41.46 16.89
C VAL A 8 12.18 -42.00 15.55
N GLY A 9 13.06 -42.16 14.57
CA GLY A 9 12.71 -42.76 13.27
C GLY A 9 12.21 -44.21 13.39
N PHE A 10 12.84 -45.02 14.25
CA PHE A 10 12.38 -46.39 14.53
C PHE A 10 11.01 -46.42 15.22
N PHE A 11 10.74 -45.48 16.13
CA PHE A 11 9.46 -45.36 16.81
C PHE A 11 8.32 -44.95 15.84
N ILE A 12 8.58 -43.97 14.98
CA ILE A 12 7.65 -43.54 13.92
C ILE A 12 7.37 -44.68 12.94
N GLY A 13 8.41 -45.42 12.53
CA GLY A 13 8.28 -46.55 11.61
C GLY A 13 7.54 -47.77 12.20
N ARG A 14 7.61 -47.98 13.52
CA ARG A 14 6.96 -49.12 14.18
C ARG A 14 5.48 -48.89 14.44
N TRP A 15 5.04 -47.64 14.65
CA TRP A 15 3.64 -47.31 14.96
C TRP A 15 3.10 -46.13 14.12
N PRO A 16 3.15 -46.23 12.77
CA PRO A 16 2.83 -45.10 11.89
C PRO A 16 1.39 -44.59 12.07
N LEU A 17 0.44 -45.49 12.30
CA LEU A 17 -0.98 -45.14 12.48
C LEU A 17 -1.23 -44.32 13.75
N HIS A 18 -0.51 -44.64 14.83
CA HIS A 18 -0.67 -43.95 16.12
C HIS A 18 -0.06 -42.55 16.06
N VAL A 19 1.09 -42.40 15.42
CA VAL A 19 1.74 -41.10 15.20
C VAL A 19 0.88 -40.20 14.31
N PHE A 20 0.24 -40.76 13.28
CA PHE A 20 -0.68 -40.03 12.43
C PHE A 20 -1.93 -39.57 13.21
N LEU A 21 -2.58 -40.47 13.94
CA LEU A 21 -3.76 -40.13 14.75
C LEU A 21 -3.46 -39.12 15.85
N LEU A 22 -2.29 -39.21 16.48
CA LEU A 22 -1.83 -38.23 17.47
C LEU A 22 -1.67 -36.84 16.83
N ASN A 23 -1.01 -36.74 15.67
CA ASN A 23 -0.88 -35.47 14.96
C ASN A 23 -2.25 -34.92 14.56
N LEU A 24 -3.13 -35.76 14.02
CA LEU A 24 -4.47 -35.37 13.65
C LEU A 24 -5.26 -34.85 14.86
N ALA A 25 -5.17 -35.52 16.01
CA ALA A 25 -5.83 -35.12 17.25
C ALA A 25 -5.28 -33.81 17.85
N VAL A 26 -4.02 -33.46 17.60
CA VAL A 26 -3.42 -32.19 18.04
C VAL A 26 -3.72 -31.05 17.05
N VAL A 27 -3.67 -31.33 15.74
CA VAL A 27 -3.81 -30.32 14.69
C VAL A 27 -5.29 -29.96 14.44
N LEU A 28 -6.22 -30.92 14.50
CA LEU A 28 -7.65 -30.66 14.28
C LEU A 28 -8.25 -29.61 15.23
N PRO A 29 -8.02 -29.66 16.56
CA PRO A 29 -8.51 -28.63 17.47
C PRO A 29 -7.97 -27.24 17.13
N ILE A 30 -6.67 -27.15 16.80
CA ILE A 30 -6.01 -25.89 16.42
C ILE A 30 -6.62 -25.34 15.13
N LEU A 31 -6.82 -26.16 14.10
CA LEU A 31 -7.47 -25.74 12.86
C LEU A 31 -8.96 -25.42 13.05
N SER A 32 -9.66 -26.13 13.95
CA SER A 32 -11.06 -25.88 14.25
C SER A 32 -11.30 -24.51 14.92
N TYR A 33 -10.32 -24.04 15.71
CA TYR A 33 -10.35 -22.71 16.29
C TYR A 33 -10.44 -21.62 15.20
N PHE A 34 -9.69 -21.79 14.11
CA PHE A 34 -9.69 -20.83 12.99
C PHE A 34 -10.94 -20.92 12.09
N LEU A 35 -11.73 -22.00 12.17
CA LEU A 35 -13.05 -22.09 11.53
C LEU A 35 -14.11 -21.29 12.28
N VAL A 36 -14.04 -21.25 13.61
CA VAL A 36 -14.98 -20.52 14.48
C VAL A 36 -14.59 -19.05 14.62
N TYR A 37 -13.29 -18.78 14.71
CA TYR A 37 -12.73 -17.43 14.76
C TYR A 37 -12.00 -17.15 13.45
N PRO A 38 -12.71 -16.67 12.40
CA PRO A 38 -12.08 -16.35 11.14
C PRO A 38 -10.98 -15.32 11.37
N ILE A 39 -9.79 -15.60 10.86
CA ILE A 39 -8.67 -14.66 10.90
C ILE A 39 -9.06 -13.44 10.07
N SER A 40 -9.35 -12.32 10.72
CA SER A 40 -9.47 -11.03 10.06
C SER A 40 -8.07 -10.50 9.77
N VAL A 41 -7.61 -10.68 8.53
CA VAL A 41 -6.36 -10.06 8.08
C VAL A 41 -6.66 -8.61 7.72
N ASP A 42 -6.46 -7.72 8.69
CA ASP A 42 -6.49 -6.28 8.43
C ASP A 42 -5.21 -5.89 7.70
N THR A 43 -5.32 -5.64 6.41
CA THR A 43 -4.22 -5.10 5.59
C THR A 43 -4.20 -3.58 5.74
N ASP A 44 -3.80 -3.07 6.90
CA ASP A 44 -3.40 -1.67 7.07
C ASP A 44 -1.90 -1.62 7.33
N VAL A 45 -1.15 -1.31 6.28
CA VAL A 45 0.31 -1.20 6.31
C VAL A 45 0.76 -0.21 7.39
N ARG A 46 0.01 0.86 7.66
CA ARG A 46 0.38 1.85 8.69
C ARG A 46 0.43 1.22 10.08
N ARG A 47 -0.49 0.31 10.38
CA ARG A 47 -0.52 -0.43 11.66
C ARG A 47 0.58 -1.48 11.77
N GLY A 48 1.02 -2.04 10.65
CA GLY A 48 2.08 -3.05 10.62
C GLY A 48 3.49 -2.48 10.81
N PHE A 49 3.74 -1.25 10.36
CA PHE A 49 5.07 -0.64 10.35
C PHE A 49 5.26 0.53 11.33
N ALA A 50 4.19 1.14 11.84
CA ALA A 50 4.31 2.21 12.83
C ALA A 50 4.46 1.65 14.26
N HIS A 51 5.40 2.22 15.02
CA HIS A 51 5.51 1.94 16.44
C HIS A 51 4.25 2.43 17.17
N LYS A 52 3.53 1.55 17.88
CA LYS A 52 2.20 1.86 18.47
C LYS A 52 2.16 3.10 19.36
N ASN A 53 3.27 3.40 20.05
CA ASN A 53 3.43 4.56 20.93
C ASN A 53 4.51 5.54 20.39
N GLY A 54 4.74 5.54 19.08
CA GLY A 54 5.72 6.42 18.45
C GLY A 54 5.23 7.86 18.39
N ARG A 55 6.19 8.79 18.22
CA ARG A 55 5.90 10.20 17.97
C ARG A 55 5.02 10.42 16.74
N SER A 56 5.21 9.61 15.69
CA SER A 56 4.37 9.64 14.49
C SER A 56 2.91 9.34 14.80
N THR A 57 2.62 8.38 15.68
CA THR A 57 1.24 8.06 16.08
C THR A 57 0.57 9.23 16.81
N GLN A 58 1.32 9.94 17.65
CA GLN A 58 0.82 11.14 18.32
C GLN A 58 0.55 12.28 17.33
N GLU A 59 1.47 12.50 16.38
CA GLU A 59 1.29 13.52 15.32
C GLU A 59 0.08 13.20 14.44
N PHE A 60 -0.12 11.93 14.07
CA PHE A 60 -1.31 11.47 13.34
C PHE A 60 -2.60 11.64 14.15
N GLN A 61 -2.55 11.45 15.47
CA GLN A 61 -3.71 11.63 16.34
C GLN A 61 -4.10 13.11 16.44
N VAL A 62 -3.13 14.00 16.70
CA VAL A 62 -3.35 15.46 16.69
C VAL A 62 -3.91 15.92 15.33
N PHE A 63 -3.39 15.34 14.24
CA PHE A 63 -3.88 15.60 12.90
C PHE A 63 -5.34 15.15 12.70
N GLY A 64 -5.69 13.94 13.14
CA GLY A 64 -7.06 13.42 13.10
C GLY A 64 -8.03 14.28 13.93
N ASP A 65 -7.62 14.67 15.13
CA ASP A 65 -8.39 15.56 16.01
C ASP A 65 -8.59 16.94 15.38
N PHE A 66 -7.57 17.47 14.70
CA PHE A 66 -7.67 18.72 13.95
C PHE A 66 -8.65 18.63 12.77
N TYR A 67 -8.84 17.48 12.13
CA TYR A 67 -9.80 17.34 11.03
C TYR A 67 -11.14 16.72 11.45
N ASN A 68 -11.30 16.39 12.73
CA ASN A 68 -12.45 15.63 13.25
C ASN A 68 -12.66 14.31 12.49
N VAL A 69 -11.57 13.58 12.30
CA VAL A 69 -11.51 12.28 11.63
C VAL A 69 -10.74 11.30 12.50
N SER A 70 -11.26 10.08 12.67
CA SER A 70 -10.50 9.05 13.37
C SER A 70 -9.28 8.65 12.53
N VAL A 71 -8.14 8.37 13.16
CA VAL A 71 -6.92 7.94 12.44
C VAL A 71 -7.17 6.69 11.59
N SER A 72 -8.09 5.82 12.03
CA SER A 72 -8.55 4.63 11.28
C SER A 72 -9.38 4.95 10.03
N GLU A 73 -10.02 6.12 9.99
CA GLU A 73 -10.82 6.60 8.85
C GLU A 73 -10.03 7.58 7.97
N LEU A 74 -8.79 7.89 8.33
CA LEU A 74 -7.97 8.77 7.53
C LEU A 74 -7.35 7.97 6.39
N GLU A 75 -7.49 8.44 5.15
CA GLU A 75 -6.81 7.89 3.99
C GLU A 75 -6.03 9.00 3.28
N LEU A 76 -4.80 8.67 2.91
CA LEU A 76 -3.83 9.57 2.31
C LEU A 76 -3.66 9.24 0.83
N LEU A 77 -3.74 10.25 -0.02
CA LEU A 77 -3.29 10.22 -1.42
C LEU A 77 -2.29 11.35 -1.67
N LEU A 78 -1.02 10.99 -1.66
CA LEU A 78 0.05 11.90 -1.98
C LEU A 78 0.28 11.88 -3.50
N LEU A 79 0.24 13.05 -4.11
CA LEU A 79 0.65 13.28 -5.49
C LEU A 79 2.01 14.00 -5.48
N PHE A 80 3.06 13.26 -5.77
CA PHE A 80 4.41 13.79 -5.90
C PHE A 80 4.60 14.30 -7.32
N VAL A 81 4.67 15.62 -7.47
CA VAL A 81 4.98 16.27 -8.74
C VAL A 81 6.50 16.36 -8.89
N GLY A 82 7.02 15.85 -9.99
CA GLY A 82 8.46 15.78 -10.27
C GLY A 82 8.80 16.06 -11.73
N SER A 83 10.07 16.33 -12.00
CA SER A 83 10.53 16.66 -13.36
C SER A 83 10.27 15.52 -14.35
N LYS A 84 9.84 15.85 -15.57
CA LYS A 84 9.62 14.86 -16.64
C LYS A 84 10.93 14.27 -17.15
N ASN A 85 11.99 15.08 -17.16
CA ASN A 85 13.31 14.64 -17.60
C ASN A 85 14.03 13.92 -16.45
N LYS A 86 13.83 12.60 -16.36
CA LYS A 86 14.57 11.73 -15.42
C LYS A 86 16.07 11.60 -15.73
N SER A 87 16.53 12.13 -16.87
CA SER A 87 17.86 11.84 -17.41
C SER A 87 19.00 12.61 -16.76
N GLU A 88 18.76 13.74 -16.11
CA GLU A 88 19.81 14.49 -15.41
C GLU A 88 19.17 15.17 -14.20
N ASN A 89 19.96 15.61 -13.22
CA ASN A 89 19.53 16.37 -12.03
C ASN A 89 18.96 17.76 -12.40
N VAL A 90 18.07 17.82 -13.39
CA VAL A 90 17.39 19.02 -13.85
C VAL A 90 16.33 19.32 -12.80
N GLN A 91 16.68 20.26 -11.93
CA GLN A 91 15.78 20.82 -10.96
C GLN A 91 14.56 21.41 -11.68
N MET A 92 13.39 21.22 -11.10
CA MET A 92 12.17 21.80 -11.64
C MET A 92 12.14 23.28 -11.27
N GLU A 93 12.23 24.16 -12.26
CA GLU A 93 12.07 25.59 -12.04
C GLU A 93 10.63 25.91 -11.64
N LEU A 94 10.50 26.65 -10.56
CA LEU A 94 9.20 27.06 -10.05
C LEU A 94 8.67 28.21 -10.90
N THR A 95 7.71 27.91 -11.78
CA THR A 95 7.12 28.87 -12.71
C THR A 95 5.62 29.02 -12.44
N SER A 96 5.03 30.16 -12.81
CA SER A 96 3.58 30.34 -12.73
C SER A 96 2.83 29.31 -13.59
N HIS A 97 3.43 28.88 -14.71
CA HIS A 97 2.89 27.81 -15.55
C HIS A 97 2.84 26.48 -14.79
N LEU A 98 3.93 26.10 -14.10
CA LEU A 98 3.97 24.89 -13.29
C LEU A 98 2.91 24.90 -12.18
N LEU A 99 2.80 25.99 -11.42
CA LEU A 99 1.82 26.10 -10.34
C LEU A 99 0.38 26.00 -10.86
N ASN A 100 0.07 26.67 -11.97
CA ASN A 100 -1.26 26.59 -12.60
C ASN A 100 -1.56 25.17 -13.10
N GLU A 101 -0.56 24.46 -13.63
CA GLU A 101 -0.71 23.06 -14.06
C GLU A 101 -0.95 22.12 -12.87
N VAL A 102 -0.39 22.44 -11.70
CA VAL A 102 -0.63 21.68 -10.47
C VAL A 102 -2.02 21.97 -9.91
N ASP A 103 -2.50 23.21 -10.00
CA ASP A 103 -3.91 23.50 -9.70
C ASP A 103 -4.85 22.75 -10.63
N ARG A 104 -4.52 22.70 -11.93
CA ARG A 104 -5.30 21.93 -12.92
C ARG A 104 -5.33 20.45 -12.56
N LEU A 105 -4.24 19.89 -12.03
CA LEU A 105 -4.21 18.53 -11.50
C LEU A 105 -5.10 18.38 -10.26
N ASN A 106 -5.04 19.33 -9.33
CA ASN A 106 -5.85 19.34 -8.13
C ASN A 106 -7.35 19.38 -8.46
N ASP A 107 -7.77 20.27 -9.35
CA ASP A 107 -9.16 20.41 -9.76
C ASP A 107 -9.64 19.17 -10.51
N PHE A 108 -8.79 18.63 -11.40
CA PHE A 108 -9.07 17.37 -12.09
C PHE A 108 -9.32 16.22 -11.11
N VAL A 109 -8.48 16.08 -10.08
CA VAL A 109 -8.65 15.03 -9.06
C VAL A 109 -9.94 15.24 -8.27
N LYS A 110 -10.32 16.47 -7.95
CA LYS A 110 -11.57 16.79 -7.24
C LYS A 110 -12.82 16.49 -8.07
N GLU A 111 -12.74 16.69 -9.38
CA GLU A 111 -13.83 16.45 -10.33
C GLU A 111 -14.03 14.97 -10.68
N LEU A 112 -13.05 14.11 -10.41
CA LEU A 112 -13.20 12.68 -10.63
C LEU A 112 -14.45 12.15 -9.91
N SER A 113 -15.20 11.33 -10.63
CA SER A 113 -16.46 10.80 -10.14
C SER A 113 -16.53 9.31 -10.39
N VAL A 114 -17.05 8.58 -9.40
CA VAL A 114 -17.17 7.12 -9.48
C VAL A 114 -18.62 6.72 -9.19
N PRO A 115 -19.21 5.84 -10.01
CA PRO A 115 -20.54 5.33 -9.75
C PRO A 115 -20.53 4.48 -8.46
N SER A 116 -21.35 4.90 -7.50
CA SER A 116 -21.61 4.20 -6.24
C SER A 116 -23.00 3.57 -6.26
N LYS A 117 -23.25 2.63 -5.32
CA LYS A 117 -24.58 2.07 -5.10
C LYS A 117 -25.65 3.14 -4.80
N ASN A 118 -25.24 4.28 -4.25
CA ASN A 118 -26.12 5.39 -3.86
C ASN A 118 -26.08 6.59 -4.82
N GLY A 119 -25.47 6.45 -6.01
CA GLY A 119 -25.34 7.52 -7.00
C GLY A 119 -23.89 7.81 -7.40
N ILE A 120 -23.67 8.89 -8.15
CA ILE A 120 -22.33 9.32 -8.56
C ILE A 120 -21.68 10.04 -7.38
N LEU A 121 -20.52 9.55 -6.94
CA LEU A 121 -19.77 10.13 -5.84
C LEU A 121 -18.53 10.84 -6.38
N LYS A 122 -18.42 12.16 -6.14
CA LYS A 122 -17.25 12.94 -6.54
C LYS A 122 -16.15 12.84 -5.48
N PHE A 123 -14.94 13.27 -5.83
CA PHE A 123 -13.86 13.37 -4.84
C PHE A 123 -14.05 14.55 -3.88
N SER A 124 -14.62 15.66 -4.35
CA SER A 124 -15.02 16.79 -3.51
C SER A 124 -15.91 16.38 -2.32
N ASP A 125 -16.74 15.35 -2.50
CA ASP A 125 -17.69 14.88 -1.48
C ASP A 125 -17.01 14.13 -0.33
N LEU A 126 -15.70 13.84 -0.46
CA LEU A 126 -14.89 13.12 0.53
C LEU A 126 -13.95 14.03 1.31
N GLU A 127 -13.96 15.32 1.01
CA GLU A 127 -13.21 16.31 1.77
C GLU A 127 -13.73 16.35 3.21
N THR A 128 -12.82 16.67 4.13
CA THR A 128 -13.20 16.80 5.54
C THR A 128 -14.07 18.05 5.73
N SER A 129 -14.89 18.07 6.79
CA SER A 129 -15.72 19.23 7.09
C SER A 129 -14.92 20.52 7.40
N ARG A 130 -13.62 20.39 7.66
CA ARG A 130 -12.71 21.51 7.94
C ARG A 130 -11.94 22.00 6.70
N GLY A 131 -12.25 21.46 5.52
CA GLY A 131 -11.76 21.94 4.23
C GLY A 131 -10.58 21.17 3.67
N ASP A 132 -9.95 21.80 2.67
CA ASP A 132 -8.83 21.25 1.90
C ASP A 132 -7.56 21.15 2.75
N ILE A 133 -6.85 20.05 2.58
CA ILE A 133 -5.66 19.70 3.34
C ILE A 133 -4.38 20.09 2.59
N ASN A 134 -4.50 20.47 1.31
CA ASN A 134 -3.46 21.15 0.54
C ASN A 134 -3.16 22.57 1.06
N PHE A 135 -3.46 22.90 2.33
CA PHE A 135 -3.23 24.23 2.90
C PHE A 135 -1.76 24.66 2.79
N LEU A 136 -0.80 23.73 2.91
CA LEU A 136 0.63 24.04 2.75
C LEU A 136 0.95 24.49 1.33
N TYR A 137 0.38 23.79 0.33
CA TYR A 137 0.53 24.17 -1.07
C TYR A 137 -0.13 25.53 -1.35
N HIS A 138 -1.36 25.75 -0.86
CA HIS A 138 -2.07 27.01 -1.03
C HIS A 138 -1.34 28.18 -0.38
N ALA A 139 -0.81 27.99 0.83
CA ALA A 139 -0.01 28.99 1.54
C ALA A 139 1.30 29.31 0.80
N PHE A 140 1.98 28.27 0.30
CA PHE A 140 3.18 28.43 -0.51
C PHE A 140 2.89 29.22 -1.79
N LYS A 141 1.88 28.81 -2.57
CA LYS A 141 1.47 29.48 -3.80
C LYS A 141 1.04 30.93 -3.56
N PHE A 142 0.34 31.19 -2.46
CA PHE A 142 -0.02 32.55 -2.06
C PHE A 142 1.24 33.41 -1.84
N GLY A 143 2.20 32.91 -1.05
CA GLY A 143 3.47 33.60 -0.83
C GLY A 143 4.24 33.86 -2.13
N TRP A 144 4.30 32.84 -3.00
CA TRP A 144 4.91 32.94 -4.32
C TRP A 144 4.27 34.04 -5.19
N ASN A 145 2.94 34.07 -5.27
CA ASN A 145 2.22 35.05 -6.06
C ASN A 145 2.47 36.47 -5.55
N VAL A 146 2.41 36.68 -4.24
CA VAL A 146 2.72 37.98 -3.61
C VAL A 146 4.15 38.41 -3.94
N GLN A 147 5.12 37.51 -3.88
CA GLN A 147 6.52 37.82 -4.20
C GLN A 147 6.70 38.16 -5.68
N THR A 148 6.06 37.38 -6.56
CA THR A 148 6.11 37.58 -8.02
C THR A 148 5.49 38.91 -8.43
N ASP A 149 4.35 39.26 -7.83
CA ASP A 149 3.67 40.53 -8.10
C ASP A 149 4.45 41.73 -7.57
N ASN A 150 5.09 41.58 -6.40
CA ASN A 150 5.99 42.60 -5.87
C ASN A 150 7.19 42.84 -6.79
N LEU A 151 7.81 41.79 -7.33
CA LEU A 151 8.94 41.93 -8.28
C LEU A 151 8.52 42.58 -9.60
N LYS A 152 7.31 42.29 -10.11
CA LYS A 152 6.77 42.96 -11.30
C LYS A 152 6.51 44.45 -11.09
N ASN A 153 6.05 44.83 -9.89
CA ASN A 153 5.61 46.18 -9.58
C ASN A 153 6.71 47.08 -9.00
N ASN A 154 7.69 46.53 -8.28
CA ASN A 154 8.81 47.27 -7.70
C ASN A 154 10.12 46.92 -8.41
N ARG A 155 10.54 47.80 -9.33
CA ARG A 155 11.85 47.74 -10.00
C ARG A 155 13.06 47.97 -9.07
N SER A 156 12.83 48.30 -7.80
CA SER A 156 13.87 48.53 -6.79
C SER A 156 14.15 47.32 -5.90
N LEU A 157 13.39 46.22 -6.06
CA LEU A 157 13.74 44.95 -5.43
C LEU A 157 14.93 44.38 -6.21
N ASP A 158 15.99 44.12 -5.46
CA ASP A 158 17.29 43.68 -5.95
C ASP A 158 17.16 42.51 -6.92
N SER A 159 17.97 42.51 -7.98
CA SER A 159 18.09 41.37 -8.92
C SER A 159 18.57 40.07 -8.25
N ASP A 160 18.94 40.14 -6.97
CA ASP A 160 19.43 39.05 -6.15
C ASP A 160 18.31 38.14 -5.58
N PHE A 161 17.04 38.54 -5.70
CA PHE A 161 15.92 37.64 -5.34
C PHE A 161 15.63 36.65 -6.48
N ASP A 162 16.31 35.50 -6.42
CA ASP A 162 16.02 34.37 -7.29
C ASP A 162 14.69 33.71 -6.88
N LEU A 163 13.63 34.04 -7.61
CA LEU A 163 12.35 33.33 -7.53
C LEU A 163 12.52 31.86 -7.92
N GLY A 164 13.47 31.47 -8.77
CA GLY A 164 13.75 30.07 -9.05
C GLY A 164 14.09 29.24 -7.80
N PHE A 165 14.43 29.89 -6.69
CA PHE A 165 14.73 29.28 -5.40
C PHE A 165 13.50 29.22 -4.47
N PRO A 166 13.16 28.05 -3.90
CA PRO A 166 13.91 26.80 -3.97
C PRO A 166 13.68 26.05 -5.28
N THR A 167 14.78 25.70 -5.95
CA THR A 167 14.82 24.73 -7.04
C THR A 167 14.58 23.35 -6.44
N THR A 168 13.32 22.91 -6.40
CA THR A 168 12.99 21.61 -5.81
C THR A 168 13.10 20.50 -6.85
N ASN A 169 13.67 19.36 -6.48
CA ASN A 169 13.59 18.15 -7.31
C ASN A 169 12.15 17.60 -7.37
N PHE A 170 11.31 17.94 -6.39
CA PHE A 170 9.94 17.48 -6.26
C PHE A 170 9.08 18.52 -5.54
N MET A 171 7.88 18.78 -6.06
CA MET A 171 6.81 19.47 -5.36
C MET A 171 5.80 18.44 -4.88
N VAL A 172 5.55 18.38 -3.58
CA VAL A 172 4.59 17.42 -3.01
C VAL A 172 3.23 18.09 -2.88
N THR A 173 2.23 17.58 -3.59
CA THR A 173 0.83 17.96 -3.35
C THR A 173 0.18 16.83 -2.56
N ILE A 174 -0.39 17.14 -1.40
CA ILE A 174 -0.89 16.14 -0.44
C ILE A 174 -2.42 16.17 -0.46
N PHE A 175 -3.03 15.21 -1.14
CA PHE A 175 -4.48 15.02 -1.05
C PHE A 175 -4.76 14.10 0.13
N LEU A 176 -5.40 14.65 1.15
CA LEU A 176 -5.90 13.88 2.28
C LEU A 176 -7.40 13.81 2.17
N TRP A 177 -7.97 12.62 2.40
CA TRP A 177 -9.42 12.46 2.43
C TRP A 177 -9.89 11.61 3.59
N LYS A 178 -11.16 11.84 3.94
CA LYS A 178 -11.84 11.07 4.96
C LYS A 178 -12.48 9.83 4.32
N ARG A 179 -12.15 8.65 4.82
CA ARG A 179 -12.92 7.43 4.60
C ARG A 179 -14.27 7.62 5.30
N THR A 180 -15.29 8.01 4.55
CA THR A 180 -16.65 8.12 5.09
C THR A 180 -17.25 6.71 5.25
N SER A 181 -17.42 6.29 6.50
CA SER A 181 -17.90 4.96 6.92
C SER A 181 -19.27 4.55 6.35
N LEU A 182 -20.03 5.50 5.79
CA LEU A 182 -21.37 5.24 5.26
C LEU A 182 -21.40 4.77 3.79
N VAL A 183 -20.34 4.96 2.99
CA VAL A 183 -20.37 4.67 1.54
C VAL A 183 -19.07 4.04 1.00
N PHE A 184 -17.97 4.04 1.77
CA PHE A 184 -16.69 3.54 1.28
C PHE A 184 -16.56 2.01 1.37
N ASN A 185 -17.00 1.34 0.32
CA ASN A 185 -16.58 -0.02 0.03
C ASN A 185 -15.13 0.05 -0.50
N TYR A 186 -14.23 -0.81 -0.03
CA TYR A 186 -12.80 -0.86 -0.42
C TYR A 186 -12.57 -0.86 -1.94
N THR A 187 -13.55 -1.35 -2.70
CA THR A 187 -13.58 -1.34 -4.16
C THR A 187 -13.59 0.07 -4.76
N MET A 188 -14.22 1.04 -4.09
CA MET A 188 -14.46 2.40 -4.59
C MET A 188 -13.19 3.24 -4.59
N SER A 189 -12.49 3.25 -3.46
CA SER A 189 -11.19 3.87 -3.29
C SER A 189 -10.16 3.28 -4.27
N ARG A 190 -10.20 1.95 -4.46
CA ARG A 190 -9.37 1.26 -5.44
C ARG A 190 -9.69 1.67 -6.88
N ILE A 191 -10.97 1.83 -7.26
CA ILE A 191 -11.36 2.29 -8.61
C ILE A 191 -10.86 3.72 -8.83
N LYS A 192 -11.04 4.58 -7.84
CA LYS A 192 -10.53 5.97 -7.83
C LYS A 192 -9.01 6.00 -8.05
N TYR A 193 -8.29 5.19 -7.31
CA TYR A 193 -6.85 5.06 -7.46
C TYR A 193 -6.44 4.57 -8.85
N MET A 194 -7.09 3.52 -9.35
CA MET A 194 -6.81 2.95 -10.67
C MET A 194 -7.05 3.97 -11.81
N GLN A 195 -8.05 4.86 -11.68
CA GLN A 195 -8.29 5.93 -12.63
C GLN A 195 -7.14 6.95 -12.64
N VAL A 196 -6.73 7.47 -11.48
CA VAL A 196 -5.60 8.41 -11.41
C VAL A 196 -4.30 7.73 -11.86
N GLN A 197 -4.09 6.46 -11.51
CA GLN A 197 -2.93 5.68 -11.93
C GLN A 197 -2.90 5.40 -13.44
N SER A 198 -4.06 5.21 -14.07
CA SER A 198 -4.12 5.04 -15.52
C SER A 198 -3.67 6.30 -16.27
N ILE A 199 -3.93 7.47 -15.69
CA ILE A 199 -3.52 8.77 -16.24
C ILE A 199 -2.04 9.04 -15.98
N HIS A 200 -1.51 8.66 -14.81
CA HIS A 200 -0.05 8.65 -14.61
C HIS A 200 0.65 7.75 -15.64
N LYS A 201 0.12 6.55 -15.90
CA LYS A 201 0.71 5.61 -16.88
C LYS A 201 0.70 6.13 -18.31
N SER A 202 -0.20 7.05 -18.66
CA SER A 202 -0.23 7.66 -19.99
C SER A 202 0.77 8.82 -20.14
N ASP A 203 1.36 9.32 -19.05
CA ASP A 203 2.33 10.43 -18.97
C ASP A 203 1.96 11.69 -19.78
N ASN A 204 0.66 11.85 -20.07
CA ASN A 204 0.16 12.88 -20.98
C ASN A 204 -0.60 14.00 -20.26
N PHE A 205 -0.59 14.03 -18.93
CA PHE A 205 -1.37 15.01 -18.18
C PHE A 205 -0.84 16.44 -18.39
N SER A 206 0.45 16.66 -18.18
CA SER A 206 1.11 17.95 -18.33
C SER A 206 2.40 17.82 -19.13
N SER A 207 2.77 18.84 -19.91
CA SER A 207 4.11 18.95 -20.50
C SER A 207 5.16 19.43 -19.49
N ALA A 208 4.73 20.05 -18.39
CA ALA A 208 5.62 20.68 -17.40
C ALA A 208 6.15 19.69 -16.35
N PHE A 209 5.38 18.66 -16.00
CA PHE A 209 5.75 17.72 -14.94
C PHE A 209 5.26 16.30 -15.20
N SER A 210 5.87 15.36 -14.47
CA SER A 210 5.34 14.02 -14.24
C SER A 210 4.89 13.93 -12.78
N PHE A 211 3.90 13.10 -12.46
CA PHE A 211 3.43 12.97 -11.08
C PHE A 211 3.36 11.52 -10.65
N HIS A 212 3.83 11.21 -9.45
CA HIS A 212 3.73 9.89 -8.86
C HIS A 212 2.68 9.89 -7.78
N ILE A 213 1.91 8.80 -7.74
CA ILE A 213 0.82 8.66 -6.80
C ILE A 213 1.27 7.70 -5.71
N TYR A 214 1.07 8.10 -4.46
CA TYR A 214 1.29 7.28 -3.28
C TYR A 214 0.03 7.31 -2.44
N GLY A 215 -0.53 6.16 -2.14
CA GLY A 215 -1.65 6.05 -1.21
C GLY A 215 -1.54 4.77 -0.41
N ASP A 216 -2.14 4.75 0.77
CA ASP A 216 -2.12 3.58 1.65
C ASP A 216 -2.67 2.34 0.92
N GLU A 217 -3.70 2.54 0.09
CA GLU A 217 -4.32 1.46 -0.68
C GLU A 217 -3.44 0.86 -1.76
N VAL A 218 -2.48 1.63 -2.25
CA VAL A 218 -1.52 1.22 -3.28
C VAL A 218 -0.55 0.25 -2.67
N VAL A 219 -0.01 0.64 -1.51
CA VAL A 219 0.93 -0.17 -0.77
C VAL A 219 0.22 -1.43 -0.30
N ASN A 220 -1.01 -1.32 0.19
CA ASN A 220 -1.85 -2.47 0.52
C ASN A 220 -2.08 -3.38 -0.70
N HIS A 221 -2.41 -2.81 -1.87
CA HIS A 221 -2.65 -3.58 -3.09
C HIS A 221 -1.38 -4.26 -3.62
N GLU A 222 -0.26 -3.55 -3.66
CA GLU A 222 1.04 -4.06 -4.08
C GLU A 222 1.54 -5.15 -3.13
N MET A 223 1.35 -4.98 -1.82
CA MET A 223 1.68 -6.00 -0.83
C MET A 223 0.78 -7.23 -0.97
N MET A 224 -0.53 -7.06 -1.22
CA MET A 224 -1.43 -8.17 -1.48
C MET A 224 -1.04 -8.93 -2.76
N MET A 225 -0.71 -8.22 -3.84
CA MET A 225 -0.20 -8.82 -5.09
C MET A 225 1.13 -9.54 -4.87
N GLY A 226 2.01 -8.99 -4.03
CA GLY A 226 3.23 -9.64 -3.58
C GLY A 226 2.93 -10.94 -2.83
N SER A 227 2.01 -10.91 -1.87
CA SER A 227 1.57 -12.08 -1.11
C SER A 227 0.96 -13.16 -2.01
N GLU A 228 0.12 -12.79 -2.99
CA GLU A 228 -0.44 -13.75 -3.95
C GLU A 228 0.64 -14.41 -4.81
N ARG A 229 1.64 -13.64 -5.28
CA ARG A 229 2.77 -14.18 -6.04
C ARG A 229 3.60 -15.15 -5.21
N THR A 230 3.87 -14.79 -3.95
CA THR A 230 4.57 -15.66 -3.00
C THR A 230 3.78 -16.94 -2.73
N LEU A 231 2.46 -16.85 -2.54
CA LEU A 231 1.59 -18.01 -2.35
C LEU A 231 1.61 -18.93 -3.58
N LYS A 232 1.57 -18.36 -4.80
CA LYS A 232 1.68 -19.13 -6.05
C LYS A 232 3.03 -19.84 -6.15
N LEU A 233 4.13 -19.17 -5.84
CA LEU A 233 5.47 -19.76 -5.83
C LEU A 233 5.58 -20.89 -4.79
N LEU A 234 5.07 -20.67 -3.58
CA LEU A 234 5.04 -21.69 -2.53
C LEU A 234 4.21 -22.91 -2.94
N THR A 235 3.05 -22.68 -3.56
CA THR A 235 2.17 -23.76 -4.06
C THR A 235 2.87 -24.60 -5.13
N VAL A 236 3.57 -23.94 -6.08
CA VAL A 236 4.38 -24.64 -7.10
C VAL A 236 5.53 -25.42 -6.46
N GLY A 237 6.23 -24.82 -5.49
CA GLY A 237 7.30 -25.48 -4.75
C GLY A 237 6.83 -26.72 -4.00
N MET A 238 5.69 -26.63 -3.30
CA MET A 238 5.08 -27.75 -2.59
C MET A 238 4.68 -28.87 -3.56
N PHE A 239 4.07 -28.54 -4.71
CA PHE A 239 3.73 -29.52 -5.73
C PHE A 239 4.98 -30.24 -6.26
N LEU A 240 6.04 -29.49 -6.58
CA LEU A 240 7.29 -30.05 -7.10
C LEU A 240 8.00 -30.93 -6.07
N MET A 241 7.94 -30.56 -4.78
CA MET A 241 8.42 -31.38 -3.67
C MET A 241 7.66 -32.70 -3.54
N ILE A 242 6.33 -32.69 -3.67
CA ILE A 242 5.49 -33.90 -3.64
C ILE A 242 5.84 -34.82 -4.82
N VAL A 243 5.98 -34.28 -6.02
CA VAL A 243 6.37 -35.04 -7.22
C VAL A 243 7.76 -35.65 -7.04
N PHE A 244 8.72 -34.86 -6.54
CA PHE A 244 10.06 -35.34 -6.25
C PHE A 244 10.05 -36.49 -5.23
N MET A 245 9.30 -36.38 -4.13
CA MET A 245 9.16 -37.44 -3.14
C MET A 245 8.51 -38.70 -3.73
N MET A 246 7.50 -38.54 -4.60
CA MET A 246 6.87 -39.67 -5.29
C MET A 246 7.83 -40.44 -6.20
N LEU A 247 8.79 -39.73 -6.82
CA LEU A 247 9.83 -40.31 -7.67
C LEU A 247 10.96 -40.92 -6.83
N ALA A 248 11.45 -40.23 -5.81
CA ALA A 248 12.53 -40.70 -4.94
C ALA A 248 12.14 -41.94 -4.12
N LEU A 249 10.86 -42.07 -3.75
CA LEU A 249 10.32 -43.21 -3.00
C LEU A 249 9.66 -44.26 -3.91
N ARG A 250 10.03 -44.30 -5.21
CA ARG A 250 9.43 -45.20 -6.19
C ARG A 250 9.58 -46.68 -5.83
N ASP A 251 10.64 -47.04 -5.13
CA ASP A 251 10.94 -48.42 -4.74
C ASP A 251 10.14 -48.90 -3.53
N LEU A 252 9.44 -47.99 -2.84
CA LEU A 252 8.57 -48.34 -1.71
C LEU A 252 7.15 -48.71 -2.17
N PRO A 253 6.47 -49.64 -1.48
CA PRO A 253 5.08 -49.96 -1.76
C PRO A 253 4.17 -48.74 -1.59
N PHE A 254 3.16 -48.65 -2.46
CA PHE A 254 2.29 -47.47 -2.65
C PHE A 254 1.67 -46.95 -1.34
N LYS A 255 1.22 -47.85 -0.45
CA LYS A 255 0.63 -47.49 0.84
C LYS A 255 1.64 -46.76 1.76
N THR A 256 2.88 -47.25 1.81
CA THR A 256 3.94 -46.66 2.63
C THR A 256 4.40 -45.31 2.05
N ARG A 257 4.40 -45.18 0.72
CA ARG A 257 4.75 -43.94 0.01
C ARG A 257 3.80 -42.79 0.33
N ILE A 258 2.48 -43.03 0.23
CA ILE A 258 1.47 -42.02 0.57
C ILE A 258 1.59 -41.61 2.03
N LEU A 259 1.80 -42.58 2.92
CA LEU A 259 1.91 -42.32 4.36
C LEU A 259 3.13 -41.46 4.70
N ILE A 260 4.28 -41.68 4.06
CA ILE A 260 5.49 -40.87 4.26
C ILE A 260 5.31 -39.46 3.69
N ILE A 261 4.69 -39.31 2.52
CA ILE A 261 4.42 -37.99 1.93
C ILE A 261 3.44 -37.19 2.78
N ALA A 262 2.35 -37.82 3.23
CA ALA A 262 1.40 -37.20 4.14
C ALA A 262 2.06 -36.77 5.44
N ALA A 263 2.91 -37.63 6.03
CA ALA A 263 3.68 -37.31 7.22
C ALA A 263 4.61 -36.12 7.00
N ALA A 264 5.32 -36.06 5.87
CA ALA A 264 6.25 -34.96 5.54
C ALA A 264 5.54 -33.61 5.31
N ILE A 265 4.34 -33.62 4.70
CA ILE A 265 3.54 -32.39 4.52
C ILE A 265 2.90 -31.95 5.84
N SER A 266 2.48 -32.91 6.68
CA SER A 266 1.87 -32.63 7.98
C SER A 266 2.88 -32.25 9.07
N SER A 267 4.15 -32.56 8.84
CA SER A 267 5.25 -32.12 9.70
C SER A 267 5.38 -30.61 9.54
N PRO A 268 5.12 -29.81 10.58
CA PRO A 268 5.65 -28.45 10.58
C PRO A 268 7.18 -28.59 10.53
N PHE A 269 7.84 -27.73 9.77
CA PHE A 269 9.26 -27.47 10.05
C PHE A 269 9.40 -26.97 11.49
#